data_AF-A0A293MU56-F1
#
_entry.id   AF-A0A293MU56-F1
#
_cell.length_a   1.000
_cell.length_b   1.000
_cell.length_c   1.000
_cell.angle_alpha   90.00
_cell.angle_beta   90.00
_cell.angle_gamma   90.00
#
_symmetry.space_group_name_H-M   'P 1'
#
loop_
_entity.id
_entity.type
_entity.pdbx_description
1 polymer ?
#
loop_
_entity_poly.entity_id
_entity_poly.type
_entity_poly.pdbx_seq_one_letter_code
_entity_poly.pdbx_strand_id
1 'polypeptide(L)'
;MHSAVNNFGTSNANHMGTVYVDEDSDSDDNVIDVLSADHCTGEHSYTMQMPSSMVQPMWFNKVTEKLKGKNYTSITDVVRDIRLILENCYRFFGPSHSFSKRAMKLETILEQKLALLPRELREKTSIEATTLDAMDSLTLKGRRARLLRPSSEMSALMTIVKSENAARAREERVKQREERRFEKEVAHQVASDWDRDTFREELPKVAALWDFPQVCQFLAIAQEILNLPEVSMCEAERMFIIPQQSQLLSTIMTCLLVSPHHRSRVSQKGPMPYRIWQDRLNSRLGLWYKTFHANPQQPTKVFDVHGVEPEFFHVLGETNPLECKAFHDLEVAQRVCLVKALCDYKLQHHKMVQDHFAEQDADGMRERELGEDAEGNSYLYFPCLSERDVRIYRRSKIAPITYCFVPPNKSSSPPPQPPPEESASEAEEMEDLNIADDDGGQEELTPEDSSTEVPEPSFDVVVYSVAQLRDLIASFSKKDED
;
A
#
# COMPACT_ATOMS: atom_id res chain seq x y z
N MET A 1 -7.81 -0.59 47.38
CA MET A 1 -8.24 -1.48 46.27
C MET A 1 -7.29 -1.19 45.11
N HIS A 2 -6.09 -1.75 44.94
CA HIS A 2 -5.59 -3.13 45.06
C HIS A 2 -6.48 -4.17 44.38
N SER A 3 -6.15 -4.54 43.13
CA SER A 3 -5.78 -5.91 42.69
C SER A 3 -5.89 -6.11 41.17
N ALA A 4 -5.27 -7.20 40.70
CA ALA A 4 -5.24 -7.81 39.37
C ALA A 4 -4.06 -7.35 38.48
N VAL A 5 -2.84 -7.88 38.66
CA VAL A 5 -2.33 -9.25 38.37
C VAL A 5 -2.21 -9.51 36.86
N ASN A 6 -0.98 -9.32 36.37
CA ASN A 6 -0.45 -9.95 35.15
C ASN A 6 -0.44 -11.46 35.31
N ASN A 7 -0.92 -12.21 34.31
CA ASN A 7 -0.31 -13.50 33.93
C ASN A 7 -0.83 -14.10 32.61
N PHE A 8 0.16 -14.56 31.84
CA PHE A 8 0.26 -15.74 30.96
C PHE A 8 -0.60 -15.96 29.70
N GLY A 9 0.14 -16.16 28.60
CA GLY A 9 -0.21 -16.94 27.41
C GLY A 9 0.67 -16.47 26.23
N THR A 10 1.47 -17.28 25.53
CA THR A 10 1.50 -18.73 25.35
C THR A 10 2.84 -19.20 24.74
N SER A 11 3.18 -20.44 25.08
CA SER A 11 3.78 -21.50 24.24
C SER A 11 5.26 -21.54 23.82
N ASN A 12 5.84 -22.65 24.29
CA ASN A 12 6.87 -23.52 23.72
C ASN A 12 8.34 -23.09 23.77
N ALA A 13 8.89 -23.26 24.97
CA ALA A 13 10.28 -23.60 25.21
C ALA A 13 10.62 -24.95 24.54
N ASN A 14 11.48 -24.90 23.52
CA ASN A 14 12.15 -26.10 23.02
C ASN A 14 13.11 -26.61 24.09
N HIS A 15 12.88 -27.87 24.47
CA HIS A 15 13.64 -28.67 25.41
C HIS A 15 15.11 -28.75 24.94
N MET A 16 16.00 -27.96 25.55
CA MET A 16 17.43 -28.22 25.50
C MET A 16 17.71 -29.45 26.38
N GLY A 17 17.76 -30.63 25.76
CA GLY A 17 18.38 -31.80 26.34
C GLY A 17 19.91 -31.67 26.27
N THR A 18 20.50 -30.98 27.24
CA THR A 18 21.92 -31.14 27.57
C THR A 18 22.13 -32.52 28.16
N VAL A 19 22.64 -33.46 27.35
CA VAL A 19 23.22 -34.70 27.88
C VAL A 19 24.70 -34.42 28.15
N TYR A 20 25.03 -34.29 29.42
CA TYR A 20 26.38 -34.50 29.93
C TYR A 20 26.80 -35.92 29.57
N VAL A 21 27.94 -36.06 28.89
CA VAL A 21 28.69 -37.32 28.87
C VAL A 21 30.03 -37.00 29.49
N ASP A 22 30.21 -37.45 30.72
CA ASP A 22 31.46 -37.46 31.45
C ASP A 22 32.44 -38.50 30.86
N GLU A 23 33.70 -38.30 31.23
CA GLU A 23 34.82 -39.24 31.25
C GLU A 23 35.63 -39.48 29.97
N ASP A 24 36.78 -38.78 29.93
CA ASP A 24 38.11 -39.41 29.95
C ASP A 24 38.18 -40.87 29.50
N SER A 25 38.63 -41.09 28.27
CA SER A 25 39.43 -42.26 27.91
C SER A 25 40.34 -41.90 26.75
N ASP A 26 41.61 -41.68 27.07
CA ASP A 26 42.72 -41.77 26.12
C ASP A 26 42.70 -43.20 25.55
N SER A 27 42.38 -43.31 24.27
CA SER A 27 42.54 -44.53 23.48
C SER A 27 42.77 -44.10 22.03
N ASP A 28 44.03 -44.14 21.62
CA ASP A 28 44.54 -43.71 20.30
C ASP A 28 44.14 -44.63 19.12
N ASP A 29 43.13 -45.50 19.27
CA ASP A 29 42.74 -46.45 18.23
C ASP A 29 41.34 -46.18 17.66
N ASN A 30 41.25 -46.19 16.33
CA ASN A 30 40.06 -46.13 15.46
C ASN A 30 39.42 -44.75 15.15
N VAL A 31 40.20 -43.89 14.50
CA VAL A 31 39.69 -42.75 13.72
C VAL A 31 38.99 -43.18 12.41
N ILE A 32 39.18 -44.43 11.95
CA ILE A 32 38.61 -44.96 10.69
C ILE A 32 37.15 -45.46 10.84
N ASP A 33 36.71 -45.83 12.05
CA ASP A 33 35.40 -46.48 12.25
C ASP A 33 34.20 -45.53 12.26
N VAL A 34 34.41 -44.24 12.56
CA VAL A 34 33.28 -43.28 12.71
C VAL A 34 32.67 -42.88 11.36
N LEU A 35 33.33 -43.20 10.24
CA LEU A 35 32.84 -42.96 8.89
C LEU A 35 32.62 -44.26 8.09
N SER A 36 32.72 -45.41 8.76
CA SER A 36 32.28 -46.72 8.28
C SER A 36 30.84 -46.99 8.74
N ALA A 37 30.07 -47.66 7.89
CA ALA A 37 28.64 -47.90 8.07
C ALA A 37 28.26 -48.83 9.25
N ASP A 38 29.21 -49.30 10.04
CA ASP A 38 29.00 -50.41 10.99
C ASP A 38 28.62 -49.96 12.42
N HIS A 39 28.31 -48.68 12.63
CA HIS A 39 27.57 -48.21 13.82
C HIS A 39 26.06 -48.02 13.56
N CYS A 40 25.54 -48.50 12.42
CA CYS A 40 24.11 -48.46 12.07
C CYS A 40 23.34 -49.75 12.40
N THR A 41 23.78 -50.57 13.37
CA THR A 41 23.06 -51.80 13.78
C THR A 41 22.41 -51.70 15.17
N GLY A 42 22.00 -50.50 15.58
CA GLY A 42 21.15 -50.29 16.75
C GLY A 42 20.02 -49.32 16.44
N GLU A 43 18.88 -49.83 15.96
CA GLU A 43 17.51 -49.27 15.95
C GLU A 43 17.28 -47.73 15.87
N HIS A 44 18.21 -46.94 15.32
CA HIS A 44 18.00 -45.52 15.09
C HIS A 44 18.10 -45.25 13.59
N SER A 45 16.97 -45.45 12.91
CA SER A 45 16.73 -45.03 11.54
C SER A 45 16.77 -43.50 11.42
N TYR A 46 17.97 -42.91 11.43
CA TYR A 46 18.17 -41.53 10.98
C TYR A 46 18.37 -41.53 9.47
N THR A 47 17.30 -41.75 8.71
CA THR A 47 17.27 -41.28 7.31
C THR A 47 17.11 -39.77 7.34
N MET A 48 18.18 -39.04 7.68
CA MET A 48 18.23 -37.60 7.44
C MET A 48 18.16 -37.39 5.93
N GLN A 49 17.13 -36.69 5.47
CA GLN A 49 17.05 -36.26 4.07
C GLN A 49 18.30 -35.46 3.72
N MET A 50 19.02 -35.94 2.71
CA MET A 50 20.27 -35.34 2.25
C MET A 50 19.98 -33.94 1.69
N PRO A 51 20.64 -32.87 2.17
CA PRO A 51 20.38 -31.51 1.71
C PRO A 51 20.88 -31.34 0.27
N SER A 52 20.16 -30.51 -0.50
CA SER A 52 20.46 -30.19 -1.91
C SER A 52 21.86 -29.58 -2.15
N SER A 53 22.61 -29.29 -1.09
CA SER A 53 23.98 -28.76 -1.12
C SER A 53 25.06 -29.83 -1.28
N MET A 54 24.74 -31.13 -1.16
CA MET A 54 25.69 -32.23 -1.33
C MET A 54 25.80 -32.62 -2.81
N VAL A 55 26.98 -32.42 -3.39
CA VAL A 55 27.19 -32.57 -4.84
C VAL A 55 27.05 -34.04 -5.26
N GLN A 56 27.60 -34.98 -4.48
CA GLN A 56 27.41 -36.43 -4.63
C GLN A 56 27.71 -37.17 -3.30
N PRO A 57 26.89 -38.15 -2.86
CA PRO A 57 27.16 -38.91 -1.65
C PRO A 57 28.33 -39.88 -1.80
N MET A 58 29.28 -39.82 -0.86
CA MET A 58 30.49 -40.64 -0.82
C MET A 58 30.84 -41.01 0.63
N TRP A 59 31.44 -42.19 0.85
CA TRP A 59 31.87 -42.70 2.15
C TRP A 59 33.00 -43.74 1.99
N PHE A 60 33.74 -44.06 3.05
CA PHE A 60 34.97 -44.87 2.93
C PHE A 60 34.74 -46.31 2.47
N ASN A 61 33.63 -46.95 2.83
CA ASN A 61 33.30 -48.30 2.33
C ASN A 61 33.13 -48.29 0.80
N LYS A 62 32.40 -47.29 0.26
CA LYS A 62 32.26 -47.11 -1.19
C LYS A 62 33.58 -46.79 -1.88
N VAL A 63 34.45 -45.99 -1.26
CA VAL A 63 35.82 -45.76 -1.77
C VAL A 63 36.61 -47.08 -1.81
N THR A 64 36.49 -47.90 -0.77
CA THR A 64 37.16 -49.20 -0.66
C THR A 64 36.65 -50.20 -1.71
N GLU A 65 35.33 -50.25 -1.94
CA GLU A 65 34.70 -51.05 -2.98
C GLU A 65 35.19 -50.64 -4.37
N LYS A 66 35.16 -49.34 -4.69
CA LYS A 66 35.66 -48.80 -5.96
C LYS A 66 37.14 -49.10 -6.18
N LEU A 67 37.94 -49.09 -5.12
CA LEU A 67 39.36 -49.41 -5.19
C LEU A 67 39.60 -50.91 -5.48
N LYS A 68 38.88 -51.80 -4.78
CA LYS A 68 38.94 -53.25 -5.02
C LYS A 68 38.43 -53.64 -6.41
N GLY A 69 37.38 -52.96 -6.88
CA GLY A 69 36.82 -53.12 -8.23
C GLY A 69 37.71 -52.58 -9.35
N LYS A 70 38.82 -51.90 -9.03
CA LYS A 70 39.68 -51.18 -9.99
C LYS A 70 38.91 -50.10 -10.78
N ASN A 71 37.93 -49.47 -10.15
CA ASN A 71 37.09 -48.44 -10.77
C ASN A 71 37.78 -47.06 -10.83
N TYR A 72 38.98 -46.93 -10.26
CA TYR A 72 39.77 -45.71 -10.31
C TYR A 72 40.88 -45.83 -11.36
N THR A 73 40.99 -44.81 -12.22
CA THR A 73 42.00 -44.79 -13.30
C THR A 73 43.31 -44.15 -12.86
N SER A 74 43.25 -43.26 -11.86
CA SER A 74 44.39 -42.55 -11.31
C SER A 74 44.27 -42.42 -9.80
N ILE A 75 45.42 -42.24 -9.14
CA ILE A 75 45.49 -41.84 -7.73
C ILE A 75 44.72 -40.53 -7.46
N THR A 76 44.66 -39.64 -8.46
CA THR A 76 43.86 -38.39 -8.41
C THR A 76 42.39 -38.67 -8.14
N ASP A 77 41.83 -39.74 -8.72
CA ASP A 77 40.41 -40.06 -8.59
C ASP A 77 40.08 -40.59 -7.18
N VAL A 78 41.01 -41.37 -6.61
CA VAL A 78 40.87 -41.87 -5.23
C VAL A 78 40.93 -40.71 -4.24
N VAL A 79 41.90 -39.82 -4.39
CA VAL A 79 42.06 -38.67 -3.49
C VAL A 79 40.91 -37.67 -3.67
N ARG A 80 40.37 -37.52 -4.89
CA ARG A 80 39.17 -36.72 -5.16
C ARG A 80 37.97 -37.24 -4.36
N ASP A 81 37.70 -38.54 -4.39
CA ASP A 81 36.57 -39.11 -3.65
C ASP A 81 36.77 -39.02 -2.13
N ILE A 82 38.00 -39.16 -1.62
CA ILE A 82 38.31 -38.95 -0.20
C ILE A 82 38.08 -37.49 0.20
N ARG A 83 38.54 -36.52 -0.59
CA ARG A 83 38.31 -35.09 -0.33
C ARG A 83 36.82 -34.72 -0.45
N LEU A 84 36.07 -35.35 -1.35
CA LEU A 84 34.62 -35.19 -1.47
C LEU A 84 33.88 -35.61 -0.18
N ILE A 85 34.31 -36.70 0.48
CA ILE A 85 33.77 -37.10 1.80
C ILE A 85 33.96 -35.97 2.82
N LEU A 86 35.17 -35.40 2.87
CA LEU A 86 35.51 -34.32 3.80
C LEU A 86 34.75 -33.02 3.49
N GLU A 87 34.67 -32.63 2.21
CA GLU A 87 33.91 -31.45 1.77
C GLU A 87 32.41 -31.57 2.10
N ASN A 88 31.82 -32.74 1.86
CA ASN A 88 30.42 -33.02 2.19
C ASN A 88 30.18 -32.92 3.70
N CYS A 89 31.10 -33.45 4.51
CA CYS A 89 31.06 -33.33 5.97
C CYS A 89 31.10 -31.85 6.40
N TYR A 90 32.00 -31.05 5.82
CA TYR A 90 32.11 -29.62 6.14
C TYR A 90 30.90 -28.81 5.70
N ARG A 91 30.32 -29.10 4.53
CA ARG A 91 29.11 -28.45 4.02
C ARG A 91 27.88 -28.76 4.86
N PHE A 92 27.77 -29.99 5.36
CA PHE A 92 26.61 -30.44 6.13
C PHE A 92 26.67 -29.98 7.59
N PHE A 93 27.79 -30.24 8.29
CA PHE A 93 27.89 -30.03 9.74
C PHE A 93 28.45 -28.65 10.11
N GLY A 94 29.18 -27.99 9.22
CA GLY A 94 29.84 -26.72 9.50
C GLY A 94 31.07 -26.83 10.42
N PRO A 95 31.77 -25.72 10.71
CA PRO A 95 33.13 -25.75 11.27
C PRO A 95 33.25 -26.09 12.76
N SER A 96 32.20 -25.87 13.54
CA SER A 96 32.22 -26.07 15.00
C SER A 96 31.84 -27.49 15.41
N HIS A 97 31.27 -28.28 14.50
CA HIS A 97 30.75 -29.61 14.79
C HIS A 97 31.86 -30.63 15.11
N SER A 98 31.59 -31.56 16.03
CA SER A 98 32.53 -32.61 16.44
C SER A 98 32.98 -33.48 15.26
N PHE A 99 32.05 -33.86 14.37
CA PHE A 99 32.36 -34.57 13.11
C PHE A 99 33.28 -33.77 12.19
N SER A 100 33.08 -32.46 12.02
CA SER A 100 33.98 -31.62 11.22
C SER A 100 35.37 -31.53 11.85
N LYS A 101 35.48 -31.46 13.18
CA LYS A 101 36.77 -31.50 13.88
C LYS A 101 37.49 -32.83 13.66
N ARG A 102 36.77 -33.97 13.70
CA ARG A 102 37.32 -35.30 13.37
C ARG A 102 37.74 -35.38 11.89
N ALA A 103 36.93 -34.85 10.98
CA ALA A 103 37.26 -34.77 9.56
C ALA A 103 38.48 -33.89 9.27
N MET A 104 38.72 -32.79 10.00
CA MET A 104 39.96 -32.00 9.90
C MET A 104 41.21 -32.78 10.34
N LYS A 105 41.09 -33.64 11.37
CA LYS A 105 42.18 -34.55 11.74
C LYS A 105 42.46 -35.55 10.60
N LEU A 106 41.41 -36.11 9.99
CA LEU A 106 41.52 -36.98 8.82
C LEU A 106 42.15 -36.28 7.61
N GLU A 107 41.80 -35.02 7.34
CA GLU A 107 42.43 -34.22 6.29
C GLU A 107 43.93 -34.06 6.56
N THR A 108 44.31 -33.73 7.80
CA THR A 108 45.72 -33.64 8.20
C THR A 108 46.48 -34.95 7.96
N ILE A 109 45.90 -36.09 8.35
CA ILE A 109 46.50 -37.42 8.13
C ILE A 109 46.61 -37.73 6.63
N LEU A 110 45.57 -37.41 5.85
CA LEU A 110 45.57 -37.58 4.40
C LEU A 110 46.73 -36.80 3.77
N GLU A 111 46.87 -35.51 4.08
CA GLU A 111 47.95 -34.68 3.53
C GLU A 111 49.34 -35.18 3.96
N GLN A 112 49.49 -35.64 5.21
CA GLN A 112 50.74 -36.27 5.68
C GLN A 112 51.08 -37.53 4.87
N LYS A 113 50.10 -38.39 4.55
CA LYS A 113 50.33 -39.59 3.74
C LYS A 113 50.63 -39.25 2.27
N LEU A 114 49.94 -38.26 1.70
CA LEU A 114 50.21 -37.79 0.34
C LEU A 114 51.59 -37.17 0.21
N ALA A 115 52.10 -36.49 1.25
CA ALA A 115 53.43 -35.90 1.26
C ALA A 115 54.57 -36.94 1.14
N LEU A 116 54.31 -38.20 1.49
CA LEU A 116 55.28 -39.31 1.38
C LEU A 116 55.37 -39.90 -0.04
N LEU A 117 54.47 -39.50 -0.95
CA LEU A 117 54.47 -40.01 -2.32
C LEU A 117 55.64 -39.44 -3.16
N PRO A 118 56.09 -40.18 -4.20
CA PRO A 118 57.01 -39.65 -5.22
C PRO A 118 56.52 -38.33 -5.81
N ARG A 119 57.44 -37.44 -6.19
CA ARG A 119 57.13 -36.09 -6.69
C ARG A 119 56.07 -36.10 -7.82
N GLU A 120 56.18 -37.03 -8.76
CA GLU A 120 55.27 -37.18 -9.89
C GLU A 120 53.82 -37.50 -9.48
N LEU A 121 53.62 -38.16 -8.33
CA LEU A 121 52.31 -38.47 -7.79
C LEU A 121 51.78 -37.34 -6.90
N ARG A 122 52.66 -36.62 -6.19
CA ARG A 122 52.27 -35.48 -5.35
C ARG A 122 51.62 -34.35 -6.15
N GLU A 123 52.13 -34.08 -7.36
CA GLU A 123 51.52 -33.08 -8.26
C GLU A 123 50.08 -33.50 -8.65
N LYS A 124 49.87 -34.80 -8.90
CA LYS A 124 48.57 -35.40 -9.25
C LYS A 124 47.60 -35.51 -8.08
N THR A 125 48.05 -35.39 -6.83
CA THR A 125 47.23 -35.46 -5.61
C THR A 125 47.16 -34.12 -4.88
N SER A 126 47.63 -33.04 -5.48
CA SER A 126 47.49 -31.69 -4.91
C SER A 126 46.02 -31.32 -4.74
N ILE A 127 45.72 -30.43 -3.78
CA ILE A 127 44.36 -29.92 -3.56
C ILE A 127 43.80 -29.34 -4.86
N GLU A 128 44.61 -28.57 -5.60
CA GLU A 128 44.23 -28.02 -6.90
C GLU A 128 43.87 -29.12 -7.92
N ALA A 129 44.65 -30.20 -8.01
CA ALA A 129 44.41 -31.28 -8.98
C ALA A 129 43.15 -32.13 -8.69
N THR A 130 42.68 -32.17 -7.44
CA THR A 130 41.54 -33.04 -7.06
C THR A 130 40.26 -32.28 -6.77
N THR A 131 40.34 -30.97 -6.45
CA THR A 131 39.17 -30.13 -6.12
C THR A 131 38.71 -29.25 -7.29
N LEU A 132 39.53 -29.16 -8.34
CA LEU A 132 39.15 -28.50 -9.60
C LEU A 132 38.66 -29.55 -10.58
N ASP A 133 37.40 -29.46 -10.99
CA ASP A 133 36.97 -30.08 -12.24
C ASP A 133 37.71 -29.39 -13.39
N ALA A 134 38.18 -30.17 -14.37
CA ALA A 134 39.07 -29.72 -15.46
C ALA A 134 38.49 -28.56 -16.31
N MET A 135 37.21 -28.20 -16.14
CA MET A 135 36.50 -27.16 -16.88
C MET A 135 36.63 -25.74 -16.29
N ASP A 136 37.06 -25.59 -15.02
CA ASP A 136 37.07 -24.29 -14.30
C ASP A 136 38.50 -23.66 -14.19
N SER A 137 39.49 -24.24 -14.88
CA SER A 137 40.92 -23.91 -14.74
C SER A 137 41.33 -22.54 -15.34
N LEU A 138 40.47 -21.88 -16.12
CA LEU A 138 40.84 -20.67 -16.87
C LEU A 138 40.46 -19.34 -16.19
N THR A 139 39.52 -19.32 -15.24
CA THR A 139 38.97 -18.06 -14.69
C THR A 139 39.30 -17.78 -13.22
N LEU A 140 39.77 -18.76 -12.44
CA LEU A 140 39.86 -18.66 -10.96
C LEU A 140 41.25 -18.86 -10.32
N LYS A 141 42.31 -19.08 -11.11
CA LYS A 141 43.68 -19.38 -10.64
C LYS A 141 44.24 -18.40 -9.58
N GLY A 142 43.77 -17.15 -9.54
CA GLY A 142 44.30 -16.12 -8.63
C GLY A 142 43.58 -15.91 -7.28
N ARG A 143 42.35 -16.43 -7.10
CA ARG A 143 41.58 -16.23 -5.84
C ARG A 143 41.71 -17.39 -4.86
N ARG A 144 41.75 -18.64 -5.35
CA ARG A 144 41.89 -19.84 -4.50
C ARG A 144 43.32 -20.05 -3.97
N ALA A 145 44.37 -19.75 -4.75
CA ALA A 145 45.77 -19.86 -4.31
C ALA A 145 46.10 -19.05 -3.02
N ARG A 146 45.39 -17.94 -2.77
CA ARG A 146 45.53 -17.14 -1.53
C ARG A 146 44.83 -17.75 -0.31
N LEU A 147 43.82 -18.60 -0.52
CA LEU A 147 43.07 -19.31 0.53
C LEU A 147 43.76 -20.61 0.98
N LEU A 148 44.72 -21.12 0.18
CA LEU A 148 45.50 -22.34 0.48
C LEU A 148 46.66 -22.12 1.47
N ARG A 149 46.90 -20.89 1.95
CA ARG A 149 47.96 -20.64 2.95
C ARG A 149 47.45 -21.13 4.32
N PRO A 150 48.03 -22.19 4.91
CA PRO A 150 47.54 -22.73 6.17
C PRO A 150 47.77 -21.68 7.27
N SER A 151 46.69 -21.11 7.80
CA SER A 151 46.72 -20.56 9.16
C SER A 151 46.60 -21.72 10.12
N SER A 152 47.33 -21.69 11.23
CA SER A 152 47.63 -22.82 12.13
C SER A 152 46.41 -23.52 12.78
N GLU A 153 45.18 -23.15 12.46
CA GLU A 153 43.96 -23.64 13.12
C GLU A 153 42.86 -24.16 12.17
N MET A 154 42.95 -23.98 10.84
CA MET A 154 41.88 -24.43 9.91
C MET A 154 42.42 -25.13 8.66
N SER A 155 41.74 -26.22 8.25
CA SER A 155 42.11 -26.98 7.06
C SER A 155 41.77 -26.24 5.76
N ALA A 156 42.48 -26.60 4.69
CA ALA A 156 42.37 -25.92 3.39
C ALA A 156 41.01 -26.15 2.74
N LEU A 157 40.47 -27.38 2.81
CA LEU A 157 39.12 -27.69 2.32
C LEU A 157 38.04 -26.93 3.10
N MET A 158 38.16 -26.83 4.42
CA MET A 158 37.22 -26.04 5.24
C MET A 158 37.24 -24.55 4.85
N THR A 159 38.41 -24.00 4.55
CA THR A 159 38.55 -22.59 4.13
C THR A 159 37.87 -22.35 2.78
N ILE A 160 38.00 -23.28 1.84
CA ILE A 160 37.31 -23.24 0.54
C ILE A 160 35.80 -23.27 0.75
N VAL A 161 35.27 -24.24 1.49
CA VAL A 161 33.83 -24.39 1.77
C VAL A 161 33.27 -23.13 2.45
N LYS A 162 33.99 -22.55 3.42
CA LYS A 162 33.58 -21.29 4.06
C LYS A 162 33.51 -20.12 3.09
N SER A 163 34.50 -19.99 2.20
CA SER A 163 34.53 -18.91 1.21
C SER A 163 33.40 -19.02 0.18
N GLU A 164 33.05 -20.24 -0.24
CA GLU A 164 31.91 -20.53 -1.13
C GLU A 164 30.58 -20.21 -0.46
N ASN A 165 30.37 -20.70 0.77
CA ASN A 165 29.16 -20.41 1.52
C ASN A 165 28.99 -18.91 1.78
N ALA A 166 30.09 -18.20 2.07
CA ALA A 166 30.07 -16.75 2.21
C ALA A 166 29.78 -16.02 0.90
N ALA A 167 30.25 -16.53 -0.24
CA ALA A 167 29.92 -15.98 -1.56
C ALA A 167 28.43 -16.19 -1.89
N ARG A 168 27.90 -17.41 -1.71
CA ARG A 168 26.47 -17.72 -1.91
C ARG A 168 25.58 -16.86 -1.01
N ALA A 169 25.94 -16.70 0.27
CA ALA A 169 25.20 -15.84 1.19
C ALA A 169 25.25 -14.36 0.79
N ARG A 170 26.33 -13.89 0.15
CA ARG A 170 26.41 -12.52 -0.39
C ARG A 170 25.53 -12.36 -1.62
N GLU A 171 25.55 -13.32 -2.54
CA GLU A 171 24.71 -13.34 -3.75
C GLU A 171 23.22 -13.35 -3.37
N GLU A 172 22.83 -14.20 -2.42
CA GLU A 172 21.45 -14.25 -1.92
C GLU A 172 21.01 -12.93 -1.28
N ARG A 173 21.88 -12.27 -0.50
CA ARG A 173 21.61 -10.94 0.06
C ARG A 173 21.47 -9.86 -1.01
N VAL A 174 22.23 -9.94 -2.10
CA VAL A 174 22.10 -9.01 -3.23
C VAL A 174 20.77 -9.25 -3.93
N LYS A 175 20.45 -10.52 -4.23
CA LYS A 175 19.18 -10.92 -4.83
C LYS A 175 17.97 -10.44 -4.01
N GLN A 176 17.96 -10.69 -2.69
CA GLN A 176 16.90 -10.21 -1.79
C GLN A 176 16.78 -8.67 -1.77
N ARG A 177 17.90 -7.94 -1.90
CA ARG A 177 17.88 -6.47 -1.96
C ARG A 177 17.33 -5.97 -3.29
N GLU A 178 17.61 -6.65 -4.39
CA GLU A 178 17.09 -6.36 -5.72
C GLU A 178 15.59 -6.67 -5.80
N GLU A 179 15.16 -7.83 -5.30
CA GLU A 179 13.75 -8.21 -5.17
C GLU A 179 12.98 -7.16 -4.37
N ARG A 180 13.47 -6.77 -3.18
CA ARG A 180 12.85 -5.71 -2.38
C ARG A 180 12.85 -4.33 -3.05
N ARG A 181 13.84 -4.03 -3.90
CA ARG A 181 13.85 -2.77 -4.68
C ARG A 181 12.79 -2.83 -5.77
N PHE A 182 12.69 -3.96 -6.48
CA PHE A 182 11.68 -4.19 -7.49
C PHE A 182 10.26 -4.15 -6.91
N GLU A 183 10.01 -4.79 -5.77
CA GLU A 183 8.73 -4.72 -5.05
C GLU A 183 8.35 -3.28 -4.70
N LYS A 184 9.32 -2.47 -4.23
CA LYS A 184 9.08 -1.05 -3.93
C LYS A 184 8.77 -0.24 -5.19
N GLU A 185 9.46 -0.50 -6.29
CA GLU A 185 9.22 0.16 -7.57
C GLU A 185 7.83 -0.18 -8.11
N VAL A 186 7.45 -1.46 -8.06
CA VAL A 186 6.11 -1.92 -8.45
C VAL A 186 5.05 -1.29 -7.55
N ALA A 187 5.25 -1.27 -6.23
CA ALA A 187 4.31 -0.63 -5.30
C ALA A 187 4.18 0.89 -5.56
N HIS A 188 5.28 1.57 -5.87
CA HIS A 188 5.28 2.98 -6.24
C HIS A 188 4.54 3.22 -7.56
N GLN A 189 4.77 2.37 -8.57
CA GLN A 189 4.10 2.45 -9.86
C GLN A 189 2.59 2.23 -9.71
N VAL A 190 2.17 1.20 -8.96
CA VAL A 190 0.76 0.92 -8.65
C VAL A 190 0.10 2.11 -7.93
N ALA A 191 0.80 2.74 -6.98
CA ALA A 191 0.29 3.93 -6.30
C ALA A 191 0.13 5.13 -7.26
N SER A 192 1.10 5.34 -8.16
CA SER A 192 1.03 6.40 -9.16
C SER A 192 -0.08 6.16 -10.20
N ASP A 193 -0.30 4.91 -10.60
CA ASP A 193 -1.38 4.55 -11.51
C ASP A 193 -2.74 4.74 -10.83
N TRP A 194 -2.86 4.33 -9.56
CA TRP A 194 -4.05 4.56 -8.75
C TRP A 194 -4.37 6.06 -8.61
N ASP A 195 -3.37 6.90 -8.31
CA ASP A 195 -3.55 8.35 -8.26
C ASP A 195 -4.10 8.86 -9.60
N ARG A 196 -3.44 8.53 -10.72
CA ARG A 196 -3.85 8.98 -12.06
C ARG A 196 -5.29 8.58 -12.39
N ASP A 197 -5.67 7.35 -12.10
CA ASP A 197 -6.99 6.83 -12.45
C ASP A 197 -8.07 7.44 -11.53
N THR A 198 -7.77 7.62 -10.25
CA THR A 198 -8.64 8.35 -9.30
C THR A 198 -8.86 9.80 -9.75
N PHE A 199 -7.81 10.50 -10.20
CA PHE A 199 -7.95 11.85 -10.75
C PHE A 199 -8.80 11.88 -12.01
N ARG A 200 -8.63 10.91 -12.91
CA ARG A 200 -9.41 10.83 -14.15
C ARG A 200 -10.91 10.70 -13.86
N GLU A 201 -11.29 9.96 -12.83
CA GLU A 201 -12.69 9.74 -12.46
C GLU A 201 -13.31 10.92 -11.68
N GLU A 202 -12.57 11.47 -10.70
CA GLU A 202 -13.11 12.43 -9.75
C GLU A 202 -12.96 13.90 -10.20
N LEU A 203 -12.00 14.22 -11.07
CA LEU A 203 -11.77 15.60 -11.53
C LEU A 203 -12.99 16.22 -12.23
N PRO A 204 -13.72 15.52 -13.13
CA PRO A 204 -14.96 16.04 -13.71
C PRO A 204 -16.02 16.34 -12.64
N LYS A 205 -16.08 15.53 -11.57
CA LYS A 205 -17.01 15.72 -10.45
C LYS A 205 -16.69 17.01 -9.68
N VAL A 206 -15.40 17.32 -9.49
CA VAL A 206 -14.97 18.61 -8.89
C VAL A 206 -15.28 19.77 -9.83
N ALA A 207 -14.95 19.63 -11.11
CA ALA A 207 -15.11 20.67 -12.12
C ALA A 207 -16.58 21.08 -12.31
N ALA A 208 -17.52 20.16 -12.05
CA ALA A 208 -18.95 20.41 -12.14
C ALA A 208 -19.56 21.22 -10.97
N LEU A 209 -18.77 21.51 -9.92
CA LEU A 209 -19.27 22.17 -8.71
C LEU A 209 -19.05 23.68 -8.76
N TRP A 210 -20.14 24.45 -8.76
CA TRP A 210 -20.10 25.93 -8.65
C TRP A 210 -19.45 26.43 -7.36
N ASP A 211 -19.53 25.65 -6.27
CA ASP A 211 -18.93 26.01 -4.99
C ASP A 211 -17.39 25.93 -5.02
N PHE A 212 -16.80 25.13 -5.92
CA PHE A 212 -15.36 24.95 -5.99
C PHE A 212 -14.60 26.25 -6.31
N PRO A 213 -14.92 27.01 -7.39
CA PRO A 213 -14.28 28.29 -7.65
C PRO A 213 -14.53 29.33 -6.54
N GLN A 214 -15.70 29.31 -5.87
CA GLN A 214 -15.95 30.20 -4.73
C GLN A 214 -15.01 29.93 -3.55
N VAL A 215 -14.78 28.65 -3.23
CA VAL A 215 -13.79 28.26 -2.22
C VAL A 215 -12.41 28.79 -2.60
N CYS A 216 -11.99 28.56 -3.84
CA CYS A 216 -10.69 29.02 -4.33
C CYS A 216 -10.55 30.54 -4.25
N GLN A 217 -11.59 31.27 -4.64
CA GLN A 217 -11.66 32.72 -4.56
C GLN A 217 -11.50 33.22 -3.12
N PHE A 218 -12.26 32.66 -2.18
CA PHE A 218 -12.11 33.02 -0.77
C PHE A 218 -10.67 32.78 -0.28
N LEU A 219 -10.08 31.63 -0.61
CA LEU A 219 -8.72 31.28 -0.17
C LEU A 219 -7.67 32.23 -0.75
N ALA A 220 -7.82 32.64 -2.01
CA ALA A 220 -6.93 33.59 -2.67
C ALA A 220 -7.01 34.98 -2.01
N ILE A 221 -8.22 35.50 -1.79
CA ILE A 221 -8.43 36.82 -1.16
C ILE A 221 -7.98 36.80 0.30
N ALA A 222 -8.35 35.75 1.04
CA ALA A 222 -8.03 35.65 2.46
C ALA A 222 -6.58 35.22 2.74
N GLN A 223 -5.74 35.08 1.71
CA GLN A 223 -4.43 34.44 1.82
C GLN A 223 -3.55 35.09 2.89
N GLU A 224 -3.39 36.41 2.83
CA GLU A 224 -2.55 37.15 3.77
C GLU A 224 -3.15 37.16 5.18
N ILE A 225 -4.46 37.43 5.30
CA ILE A 225 -5.15 37.59 6.58
C ILE A 225 -5.23 36.28 7.36
N LEU A 226 -5.39 35.16 6.65
CA LEU A 226 -5.46 33.83 7.27
C LEU A 226 -4.09 33.13 7.31
N ASN A 227 -3.03 33.76 6.78
CA ASN A 227 -1.71 33.17 6.61
C ASN A 227 -1.78 31.81 5.90
N LEU A 228 -2.55 31.77 4.80
CA LEU A 228 -2.69 30.60 3.94
C LEU A 228 -1.48 30.51 3.00
N PRO A 229 -1.10 29.29 2.61
CA PRO A 229 -0.15 29.11 1.51
C PRO A 229 -0.77 29.61 0.21
N GLU A 230 0.08 29.85 -0.78
CA GLU A 230 -0.39 30.08 -2.14
C GLU A 230 -1.09 28.83 -2.67
N VAL A 231 -2.29 29.00 -3.24
CA VAL A 231 -3.13 27.89 -3.70
C VAL A 231 -3.22 27.94 -5.22
N SER A 232 -2.58 26.98 -5.89
CA SER A 232 -2.86 26.74 -7.32
C SER A 232 -4.16 25.97 -7.47
N MET A 233 -4.89 26.18 -8.57
CA MET A 233 -6.15 25.49 -8.78
C MET A 233 -5.99 23.97 -8.89
N CYS A 234 -4.90 23.49 -9.53
CA CYS A 234 -4.58 22.07 -9.58
C CYS A 234 -4.43 21.50 -8.17
N GLU A 235 -3.67 22.15 -7.28
CA GLU A 235 -3.53 21.70 -5.89
C GLU A 235 -4.86 21.78 -5.12
N ALA A 236 -5.71 22.77 -5.41
CA ALA A 236 -7.05 22.86 -4.84
C ALA A 236 -7.95 21.69 -5.28
N GLU A 237 -7.93 21.28 -6.54
CA GLU A 237 -8.67 20.09 -7.01
C GLU A 237 -8.16 18.82 -6.31
N ARG A 238 -6.84 18.65 -6.25
CA ARG A 238 -6.20 17.51 -5.57
C ARG A 238 -6.60 17.41 -4.11
N MET A 239 -6.73 18.55 -3.42
CA MET A 239 -7.07 18.58 -1.99
C MET A 239 -8.47 18.01 -1.72
N PHE A 240 -9.40 18.13 -2.67
CA PHE A 240 -10.72 17.53 -2.57
C PHE A 240 -10.77 16.10 -3.04
N ILE A 241 -9.97 15.69 -4.03
CA ILE A 241 -9.97 14.32 -4.58
C ILE A 241 -9.29 13.33 -3.61
N ILE A 242 -8.07 13.65 -3.15
CA ILE A 242 -7.26 12.82 -2.24
C ILE A 242 -6.93 13.55 -0.92
N PRO A 243 -7.94 13.85 -0.08
CA PRO A 243 -7.81 14.75 1.07
C PRO A 243 -6.81 14.26 2.12
N GLN A 244 -6.63 12.94 2.29
CA GLN A 244 -5.68 12.38 3.26
C GLN A 244 -4.21 12.64 2.88
N GLN A 245 -3.91 12.75 1.58
CA GLN A 245 -2.56 13.00 1.09
C GLN A 245 -2.26 14.49 0.89
N SER A 246 -3.27 15.36 1.04
CA SER A 246 -3.11 16.79 0.81
C SER A 246 -2.58 17.52 2.06
N GLN A 247 -1.31 17.90 1.98
CA GLN A 247 -0.70 18.84 2.96
C GLN A 247 -1.32 20.23 2.86
N LEU A 248 -1.75 20.63 1.65
CA LEU A 248 -2.48 21.86 1.42
C LEU A 248 -3.80 21.88 2.20
N LEU A 249 -4.63 20.83 2.07
CA LEU A 249 -5.87 20.72 2.83
C LEU A 249 -5.61 20.79 4.33
N SER A 250 -4.60 20.08 4.83
CA SER A 250 -4.25 20.09 6.26
C SER A 250 -3.90 21.49 6.75
N THR A 251 -3.21 22.28 5.92
CA THR A 251 -2.87 23.69 6.22
C THR A 251 -4.11 24.58 6.20
N ILE A 252 -4.95 24.47 5.17
CA ILE A 252 -6.21 25.22 5.05
C ILE A 252 -7.14 24.90 6.22
N MET A 253 -7.39 23.63 6.52
CA MET A 253 -8.22 23.20 7.65
C MET A 253 -7.64 23.69 8.96
N THR A 254 -6.32 23.77 9.08
CA THR A 254 -5.70 24.38 10.25
C THR A 254 -6.06 25.86 10.37
N CYS A 255 -5.88 26.63 9.31
CA CYS A 255 -6.18 28.06 9.31
C CYS A 255 -7.69 28.35 9.55
N LEU A 256 -8.58 27.56 8.96
CA LEU A 256 -10.03 27.71 9.09
C LEU A 256 -10.57 27.22 10.45
N LEU A 257 -9.97 26.22 11.09
CA LEU A 257 -10.51 25.66 12.33
C LEU A 257 -9.95 26.30 13.61
N VAL A 258 -8.77 26.91 13.56
CA VAL A 258 -8.10 27.51 14.73
C VAL A 258 -8.28 29.03 14.84
N SER A 259 -7.95 29.55 16.04
CA SER A 259 -7.92 30.97 16.35
C SER A 259 -6.67 31.65 15.75
N PRO A 260 -6.68 32.98 15.55
CA PRO A 260 -5.57 33.71 14.92
C PRO A 260 -4.19 33.46 15.58
N HIS A 261 -4.13 33.38 16.91
CA HIS A 261 -2.87 33.14 17.64
C HIS A 261 -2.22 31.78 17.35
N HIS A 262 -3.02 30.77 16.98
CA HIS A 262 -2.48 29.47 16.61
C HIS A 262 -2.03 29.42 15.14
N ARG A 263 -2.58 30.28 14.28
CA ARG A 263 -2.22 30.35 12.84
C ARG A 263 -0.79 30.83 12.62
N SER A 264 -0.34 31.83 13.38
CA SER A 264 1.02 32.36 13.28
C SER A 264 2.11 31.33 13.59
N ARG A 265 1.75 30.23 14.28
CA ARG A 265 2.66 29.14 14.63
C ARG A 265 2.61 27.97 13.65
N VAL A 266 1.75 27.99 12.63
CA VAL A 266 1.61 26.91 11.64
C VAL A 266 2.91 26.76 10.84
N SER A 267 3.57 27.86 10.48
CA SER A 267 4.87 27.83 9.82
C SER A 267 5.99 27.19 10.67
N GLN A 268 5.87 27.23 12.00
CA GLN A 268 6.88 26.69 12.93
C GLN A 268 6.57 25.27 13.39
N LYS A 269 5.29 24.96 13.65
CA LYS A 269 4.85 23.68 14.22
C LYS A 269 4.28 22.70 13.20
N GLY A 270 4.05 23.16 11.97
CA GLY A 270 3.32 22.43 10.94
C GLY A 270 1.80 22.50 11.12
N PRO A 271 1.03 22.05 10.11
CA PRO A 271 -0.42 21.96 10.17
C PRO A 271 -0.88 20.89 11.17
N MET A 272 -2.14 20.99 11.60
CA MET A 272 -2.77 19.93 12.40
C MET A 272 -2.82 18.61 11.61
N PRO A 273 -2.47 17.46 12.22
CA PRO A 273 -2.67 16.15 11.62
C PRO A 273 -4.13 15.88 11.24
N TYR A 274 -4.34 15.03 10.22
CA TYR A 274 -5.65 14.70 9.65
C TYR A 274 -6.74 14.43 10.70
N ARG A 275 -6.47 13.49 11.62
CA ARG A 275 -7.44 13.12 12.67
C ARG A 275 -7.83 14.31 13.55
N ILE A 276 -6.86 15.14 13.92
CA ILE A 276 -7.09 16.27 14.83
C ILE A 276 -7.95 17.35 14.17
N TRP A 277 -7.68 17.70 12.92
CA TRP A 277 -8.52 18.70 12.25
C TRP A 277 -9.91 18.13 11.92
N GLN A 278 -10.02 16.83 11.60
CA GLN A 278 -11.32 16.18 11.35
C GLN A 278 -12.19 16.20 12.61
N ASP A 279 -11.64 15.89 13.78
CA ASP A 279 -12.39 15.91 15.05
C ASP A 279 -12.89 17.33 15.39
N ARG A 280 -12.07 18.34 15.08
CA ARG A 280 -12.46 19.76 15.23
C ARG A 280 -13.53 20.18 14.24
N LEU A 281 -13.44 19.71 13.00
CA LEU A 281 -14.48 19.91 12.00
C LEU A 281 -15.80 19.29 12.47
N ASN A 282 -15.78 18.03 12.89
CA ASN A 282 -16.95 17.33 13.39
C ASN A 282 -17.59 18.05 14.60
N SER A 283 -16.76 18.49 15.55
CA SER A 283 -17.21 19.30 16.69
C SER A 283 -17.90 20.60 16.26
N ARG A 284 -17.41 21.24 15.18
CA ARG A 284 -18.03 22.45 14.63
C ARG A 284 -19.34 22.15 13.91
N LEU A 285 -19.37 21.09 13.10
CA LEU A 285 -20.58 20.63 12.44
C LEU A 285 -21.69 20.30 13.44
N GLY A 286 -21.36 19.64 14.53
CA GLY A 286 -22.31 19.37 15.62
C GLY A 286 -22.96 20.64 16.18
N LEU A 287 -22.25 21.77 16.21
CA LEU A 287 -22.85 23.05 16.61
C LEU A 287 -23.82 23.60 15.56
N TRP A 288 -23.48 23.50 14.28
CA TRP A 288 -24.35 23.93 13.18
C TRP A 288 -25.63 23.10 13.13
N TYR A 289 -25.51 21.76 13.18
CA TYR A 289 -26.65 20.84 13.22
C TYR A 289 -27.50 21.03 14.48
N LYS A 290 -26.90 21.32 15.63
CA LYS A 290 -27.66 21.66 16.85
C LYS A 290 -28.52 22.91 16.64
N THR A 291 -28.01 23.94 15.97
CA THR A 291 -28.79 25.14 15.64
C THR A 291 -29.87 24.84 14.59
N PHE A 292 -29.56 24.03 13.58
CA PHE A 292 -30.50 23.60 12.54
C PHE A 292 -31.71 22.86 13.15
N HIS A 293 -31.46 21.82 13.95
CA HIS A 293 -32.53 21.03 14.59
C HIS A 293 -33.31 21.79 15.65
N ALA A 294 -32.69 22.77 16.33
CA ALA A 294 -33.39 23.60 17.30
C ALA A 294 -34.38 24.58 16.65
N ASN A 295 -34.26 24.85 15.35
CA ASN A 295 -35.03 25.88 14.64
C ASN A 295 -35.66 25.35 13.32
N PRO A 296 -36.48 24.28 13.34
CA PRO A 296 -36.96 23.63 12.12
C PRO A 296 -37.86 24.49 11.23
N GLN A 297 -38.43 25.58 11.77
CA GLN A 297 -39.30 26.51 11.06
C GLN A 297 -38.58 27.79 10.61
N GLN A 298 -37.27 27.91 10.87
CA GLN A 298 -36.47 29.10 10.55
C GLN A 298 -35.12 28.67 9.93
N PRO A 299 -35.09 28.24 8.66
CA PRO A 299 -33.87 27.76 8.01
C PRO A 299 -32.77 28.83 7.95
N THR A 300 -33.14 30.11 7.86
CA THR A 300 -32.19 31.24 7.87
C THR A 300 -31.52 31.44 9.22
N LYS A 301 -32.02 30.83 10.30
CA LYS A 301 -31.44 31.04 11.64
C LYS A 301 -30.01 30.51 11.73
N VAL A 302 -29.68 29.45 11.01
CA VAL A 302 -28.32 28.94 10.94
C VAL A 302 -27.41 29.94 10.23
N PHE A 303 -27.90 30.53 9.13
CA PHE A 303 -27.19 31.59 8.42
C PHE A 303 -26.93 32.81 9.32
N ASP A 304 -27.94 33.30 10.03
CA ASP A 304 -27.77 34.45 10.93
C ASP A 304 -26.70 34.21 12.02
N VAL A 305 -26.67 33.00 12.55
CA VAL A 305 -25.82 32.65 13.71
C VAL A 305 -24.42 32.21 13.28
N HIS A 306 -24.30 31.49 12.18
CA HIS A 306 -23.05 30.82 11.76
C HIS A 306 -22.55 31.24 10.38
N GLY A 307 -23.34 31.98 9.60
CA GLY A 307 -23.03 32.32 8.21
C GLY A 307 -23.16 31.15 7.24
N VAL A 308 -23.84 30.06 7.62
CA VAL A 308 -23.99 28.86 6.78
C VAL A 308 -25.34 28.90 6.06
N GLU A 309 -25.31 28.86 4.74
CA GLU A 309 -26.50 28.89 3.88
C GLU A 309 -27.41 27.67 4.07
N PRO A 310 -28.75 27.80 3.93
CA PRO A 310 -29.68 26.67 4.04
C PRO A 310 -29.42 25.52 3.05
N GLU A 311 -28.93 25.82 1.85
CA GLU A 311 -28.57 24.87 0.80
C GLU A 311 -27.54 23.84 1.28
N PHE A 312 -26.68 24.21 2.23
CA PHE A 312 -25.70 23.33 2.86
C PHE A 312 -26.31 22.02 3.37
N PHE A 313 -27.48 22.11 4.04
CA PHE A 313 -28.14 20.95 4.63
C PHE A 313 -28.85 20.08 3.59
N HIS A 314 -29.14 20.61 2.41
CA HIS A 314 -29.66 19.81 1.28
C HIS A 314 -28.55 18.93 0.69
N VAL A 315 -27.31 19.43 0.63
CA VAL A 315 -26.15 18.68 0.10
C VAL A 315 -25.62 17.65 1.10
N LEU A 316 -25.54 18.00 2.38
CA LEU A 316 -24.97 17.12 3.42
C LEU A 316 -26.01 16.19 4.06
N GLY A 317 -27.29 16.53 3.93
CA GLY A 317 -28.39 15.81 4.55
C GLY A 317 -28.76 16.33 5.94
N GLU A 318 -29.84 15.77 6.47
CA GLU A 318 -30.47 16.20 7.73
C GLU A 318 -29.63 15.92 8.97
N THR A 319 -28.66 15.00 8.89
CA THR A 319 -27.79 14.62 10.02
C THR A 319 -26.33 14.90 9.71
N ASN A 320 -25.53 15.05 10.76
CA ASN A 320 -24.09 15.30 10.64
C ASN A 320 -23.38 14.06 10.04
N PRO A 321 -22.88 14.12 8.79
CA PRO A 321 -22.31 12.94 8.13
C PRO A 321 -20.98 12.49 8.76
N LEU A 322 -20.29 13.39 9.48
CA LEU A 322 -19.01 13.10 10.13
C LEU A 322 -19.15 12.28 11.43
N GLU A 323 -20.37 11.98 11.86
CA GLU A 323 -20.63 11.03 12.96
C GLU A 323 -20.43 9.58 12.52
N CYS A 324 -20.61 9.28 11.23
CA CYS A 324 -20.52 7.92 10.69
C CYS A 324 -19.45 7.75 9.62
N LYS A 325 -19.09 8.82 8.89
CA LYS A 325 -18.08 8.79 7.82
C LYS A 325 -16.88 9.65 8.19
N ALA A 326 -15.69 9.24 7.77
CA ALA A 326 -14.55 10.16 7.79
C ALA A 326 -14.67 11.16 6.65
N PHE A 327 -13.99 12.31 6.75
CA PHE A 327 -14.08 13.36 5.72
C PHE A 327 -13.71 12.88 4.31
N HIS A 328 -12.76 11.95 4.19
CA HIS A 328 -12.35 11.37 2.91
C HIS A 328 -13.36 10.38 2.30
N ASP A 329 -14.27 9.83 3.11
CA ASP A 329 -15.34 8.94 2.67
C ASP A 329 -16.61 9.70 2.23
N LEU A 330 -16.58 11.03 2.34
CA LEU A 330 -17.66 11.89 1.86
C LEU A 330 -17.56 12.09 0.34
N GLU A 331 -18.71 12.28 -0.28
CA GLU A 331 -18.76 12.64 -1.70
C GLU A 331 -18.01 13.96 -1.95
N VAL A 332 -17.44 14.14 -3.14
CA VAL A 332 -16.69 15.37 -3.48
C VAL A 332 -17.54 16.62 -3.25
N ALA A 333 -18.81 16.61 -3.66
CA ALA A 333 -19.75 17.71 -3.44
C ALA A 333 -19.88 18.06 -1.95
N GLN A 334 -20.00 17.05 -1.08
CA GLN A 334 -20.07 17.25 0.38
C GLN A 334 -18.77 17.81 0.94
N ARG A 335 -17.61 17.33 0.48
CA ARG A 335 -16.29 17.85 0.88
C ARG A 335 -16.10 19.33 0.50
N VAL A 336 -16.46 19.69 -0.73
CA VAL A 336 -16.39 21.08 -1.22
C VAL A 336 -17.35 21.98 -0.44
N CYS A 337 -18.61 21.55 -0.28
CA CYS A 337 -19.63 22.29 0.46
C CYS A 337 -19.23 22.53 1.93
N LEU A 338 -18.61 21.54 2.58
CA LEU A 338 -18.07 21.68 3.95
C LEU A 338 -16.98 22.75 4.05
N VAL A 339 -16.02 22.74 3.13
CA VAL A 339 -14.94 23.74 3.13
C VAL A 339 -15.47 25.12 2.77
N LYS A 340 -16.45 25.22 1.85
CA LYS A 340 -17.17 26.47 1.56
C LYS A 340 -17.86 27.03 2.80
N ALA A 341 -18.63 26.22 3.52
CA ALA A 341 -19.29 26.65 4.75
C ALA A 341 -18.29 27.09 5.84
N LEU A 342 -17.09 26.50 5.90
CA LEU A 342 -16.04 27.00 6.78
C LEU A 342 -15.50 28.37 6.35
N CYS A 343 -15.40 28.62 5.04
CA CYS A 343 -15.03 29.92 4.49
C CYS A 343 -16.09 30.97 4.83
N ASP A 344 -17.37 30.66 4.61
CA ASP A 344 -18.49 31.55 4.96
C ASP A 344 -18.53 31.84 6.46
N TYR A 345 -18.36 30.82 7.30
CA TYR A 345 -18.23 30.98 8.75
C TYR A 345 -17.07 31.90 9.13
N LYS A 346 -15.93 31.82 8.42
CA LYS A 346 -14.83 32.76 8.64
C LYS A 346 -15.18 34.17 8.25
N LEU A 347 -15.80 34.34 7.08
CA LEU A 347 -16.25 35.64 6.61
C LEU A 347 -17.26 36.27 7.58
N GLN A 348 -18.18 35.49 8.16
CA GLN A 348 -19.20 35.98 9.08
C GLN A 348 -18.66 36.37 10.46
N HIS A 349 -17.66 35.65 10.98
CA HIS A 349 -17.24 35.79 12.39
C HIS A 349 -15.88 36.45 12.61
N HIS A 350 -15.09 36.70 11.57
CA HIS A 350 -13.77 37.30 11.72
C HIS A 350 -13.72 38.70 11.12
N LYS A 351 -13.75 39.73 11.98
CA LYS A 351 -13.71 41.13 11.57
C LYS A 351 -12.53 41.48 10.63
N MET A 352 -11.32 40.99 10.91
CA MET A 352 -10.17 41.23 10.01
C MET A 352 -10.37 40.66 8.61
N VAL A 353 -11.11 39.54 8.48
CA VAL A 353 -11.46 38.98 7.16
C VAL A 353 -12.51 39.88 6.49
N GLN A 354 -13.53 40.31 7.22
CA GLN A 354 -14.56 41.22 6.71
C GLN A 354 -14.00 42.55 6.23
N ASP A 355 -13.18 43.20 7.07
CA ASP A 355 -12.54 44.48 6.75
C ASP A 355 -11.67 44.34 5.50
N HIS A 356 -10.88 43.26 5.41
CA HIS A 356 -10.04 43.00 4.25
C HIS A 356 -10.86 42.76 2.97
N PHE A 357 -11.95 41.99 3.04
CA PHE A 357 -12.84 41.77 1.89
C PHE A 357 -13.53 43.06 1.45
N ALA A 358 -13.88 43.95 2.38
CA ALA A 358 -14.49 45.24 2.08
C ALA A 358 -13.53 46.25 1.41
N GLU A 359 -12.21 46.09 1.64
CA GLU A 359 -11.15 46.91 1.02
C GLU A 359 -10.84 46.50 -0.43
N GLN A 360 -11.27 45.31 -0.85
CA GLN A 360 -11.03 44.81 -2.19
C GLN A 360 -11.92 45.49 -3.23
N ASP A 361 -11.41 45.61 -4.45
CA ASP A 361 -12.21 46.09 -5.59
C ASP A 361 -13.34 45.09 -5.90
N ALA A 362 -14.59 45.51 -5.72
CA ALA A 362 -15.76 44.68 -5.95
C ALA A 362 -15.80 44.10 -7.38
N ASP A 363 -15.28 44.83 -8.37
CA ASP A 363 -15.25 44.39 -9.78
C ASP A 363 -14.12 43.40 -10.08
N GLY A 364 -13.12 43.30 -9.21
CA GLY A 364 -12.09 42.26 -9.21
C GLY A 364 -12.51 40.99 -8.47
N MET A 365 -13.50 41.12 -7.58
CA MET A 365 -14.02 40.03 -6.74
C MET A 365 -15.27 39.37 -7.28
N ARG A 366 -15.84 39.85 -8.37
CA ARG A 366 -16.97 39.19 -9.03
C ARG A 366 -16.51 38.30 -10.16
N GLU A 367 -17.22 37.21 -10.37
CA GLU A 367 -17.16 36.48 -11.62
C GLU A 367 -17.51 37.42 -12.78
N ARG A 368 -16.82 37.25 -13.91
CA ARG A 368 -17.05 38.05 -15.10
C ARG A 368 -17.57 37.17 -16.20
N GLU A 369 -18.68 37.60 -16.79
CA GLU A 369 -19.28 36.97 -17.95
C GLU A 369 -18.56 37.40 -19.22
N LEU A 370 -18.09 36.41 -19.97
CA LEU A 370 -17.39 36.57 -21.24
C LEU A 370 -18.39 36.62 -22.41
N GLY A 371 -19.53 35.95 -22.27
CA GLY A 371 -20.59 35.89 -23.26
C GLY A 371 -21.46 34.64 -23.11
N GLU A 372 -22.46 34.53 -23.97
CA GLU A 372 -23.34 33.36 -24.09
C GLU A 372 -23.15 32.70 -25.47
N ASP A 373 -23.30 31.38 -25.55
CA ASP A 373 -23.42 30.69 -26.84
C ASP A 373 -24.86 30.71 -27.38
N ALA A 374 -25.06 30.12 -28.57
CA ALA A 374 -26.38 30.04 -29.20
C ALA A 374 -27.39 29.16 -28.43
N GLU A 375 -26.90 28.27 -27.55
CA GLU A 375 -27.73 27.43 -26.68
C GLU A 375 -28.09 28.17 -25.38
N GLY A 376 -27.49 29.35 -25.16
CA GLY A 376 -27.69 30.21 -24.00
C GLY A 376 -26.85 29.81 -22.80
N ASN A 377 -25.76 29.05 -22.99
CA ASN A 377 -24.81 28.75 -21.93
C ASN A 377 -23.91 29.97 -21.70
N SER A 378 -23.81 30.44 -20.46
CA SER A 378 -22.94 31.56 -20.07
C SER A 378 -21.52 31.07 -19.83
N TYR A 379 -20.53 31.80 -20.33
CA TYR A 379 -19.11 31.55 -20.09
C TYR A 379 -18.57 32.58 -19.09
N LEU A 380 -17.97 32.08 -18.02
CA LEU A 380 -17.58 32.85 -16.84
C LEU A 380 -16.09 32.64 -16.54
N TYR A 381 -15.42 33.65 -15.98
CA TYR A 381 -14.10 33.50 -15.40
C TYR A 381 -13.97 34.30 -14.10
N PHE A 382 -13.01 33.91 -13.26
CA PHE A 382 -12.73 34.54 -11.97
C PHE A 382 -11.41 35.30 -12.06
N PRO A 383 -11.41 36.65 -12.15
CA PRO A 383 -10.19 37.44 -12.34
C PRO A 383 -9.11 37.16 -11.29
N CYS A 384 -9.51 37.09 -10.01
CA CYS A 384 -8.61 36.80 -8.88
C CYS A 384 -7.97 35.41 -8.93
N LEU A 385 -8.50 34.46 -9.70
CA LEU A 385 -7.93 33.12 -9.88
C LEU A 385 -7.09 33.01 -11.16
N SER A 386 -7.23 33.98 -12.08
CA SER A 386 -6.73 33.89 -13.45
C SER A 386 -5.28 34.35 -13.64
N GLU A 387 -4.64 34.91 -12.60
CA GLU A 387 -3.27 35.43 -12.71
C GLU A 387 -2.23 34.34 -12.99
N ARG A 388 -2.50 33.10 -12.56
CA ARG A 388 -1.56 31.97 -12.67
C ARG A 388 -2.15 30.74 -13.37
N ASP A 389 -3.47 30.63 -13.43
CA ASP A 389 -4.17 29.53 -14.09
C ASP A 389 -5.40 30.05 -14.86
N VAL A 390 -5.46 29.78 -16.17
CA VAL A 390 -6.56 30.26 -17.01
C VAL A 390 -7.70 29.26 -16.96
N ARG A 391 -8.79 29.64 -16.31
CA ARG A 391 -10.02 28.84 -16.24
C ARG A 391 -11.23 29.57 -16.76
N ILE A 392 -11.92 28.93 -17.70
CA ILE A 392 -13.26 29.34 -18.14
C ILE A 392 -14.24 28.27 -17.72
N TYR A 393 -15.30 28.74 -17.09
CA TYR A 393 -16.40 27.95 -16.63
C TYR A 393 -17.59 28.17 -17.55
N ARG A 394 -18.32 27.12 -17.86
CA ARG A 394 -19.58 27.18 -18.58
C ARG A 394 -20.70 26.93 -17.58
N ARG A 395 -21.78 27.71 -17.68
CA ARG A 395 -22.99 27.55 -16.89
C ARG A 395 -24.16 27.39 -17.84
N SER A 396 -24.84 26.26 -17.75
CA SER A 396 -25.98 25.95 -18.62
C SER A 396 -27.16 26.84 -18.28
N LYS A 397 -27.97 27.17 -19.29
CA LYS A 397 -29.22 27.92 -19.09
C LYS A 397 -30.16 27.10 -18.21
N ILE A 398 -30.31 27.51 -16.96
CA ILE A 398 -31.27 26.88 -16.04
C ILE A 398 -32.66 27.03 -16.67
N ALA A 399 -33.28 25.92 -17.08
CA ALA A 399 -34.67 25.93 -17.50
C ALA A 399 -35.51 26.49 -16.33
N PRO A 400 -36.42 27.46 -16.57
CA PRO A 400 -37.23 28.01 -15.49
C PRO A 400 -37.99 26.84 -14.84
N ILE A 401 -37.73 26.63 -13.55
CA ILE A 401 -38.42 25.61 -12.75
C ILE A 401 -39.90 26.00 -12.73
N THR A 402 -40.73 25.36 -13.56
CA THR A 402 -42.17 25.32 -13.32
C THR A 402 -42.39 24.47 -12.08
N TYR A 403 -42.47 25.12 -10.91
CA TYR A 403 -42.94 24.48 -9.69
C TYR A 403 -44.39 24.04 -9.89
N CYS A 404 -44.61 22.80 -10.32
CA CYS A 404 -45.89 22.13 -10.09
C CYS A 404 -45.94 21.72 -8.62
N PHE A 405 -46.44 22.64 -7.79
CA PHE A 405 -46.76 22.35 -6.40
C PHE A 405 -47.89 21.31 -6.39
N VAL A 406 -47.57 20.03 -6.17
CA VAL A 406 -48.56 19.01 -5.84
C VAL A 406 -48.64 18.96 -4.31
N PRO A 407 -49.72 19.46 -3.69
CA PRO A 407 -49.86 19.39 -2.24
C PRO A 407 -49.96 17.92 -1.80
N PRO A 408 -49.27 17.51 -0.71
CA PRO A 408 -49.31 16.13 -0.24
C PRO A 408 -50.72 15.75 0.23
N ASN A 409 -51.27 14.69 -0.36
CA ASN A 409 -52.52 14.08 0.06
C ASN A 409 -52.39 13.56 1.50
N LYS A 410 -53.42 13.87 2.31
CA LYS A 410 -53.55 13.45 3.71
C LYS A 410 -53.47 11.93 3.81
N SER A 411 -52.66 11.46 4.76
CA SER A 411 -52.52 10.08 5.16
C SER A 411 -53.88 9.42 5.47
N SER A 412 -54.16 8.30 4.80
CA SER A 412 -55.21 7.38 5.23
C SER A 412 -54.67 6.53 6.38
N SER A 413 -55.38 6.56 7.50
CA SER A 413 -55.17 5.74 8.70
C SER A 413 -55.18 4.23 8.41
N PRO A 414 -54.47 3.38 9.18
CA PRO A 414 -54.61 1.93 9.09
C PRO A 414 -55.94 1.45 9.71
N PRO A 415 -56.54 0.36 9.21
CA PRO A 415 -57.79 -0.20 9.75
C PRO A 415 -57.56 -0.93 11.08
N PRO A 416 -58.61 -1.07 11.94
CA PRO A 416 -58.50 -1.60 13.29
C PRO A 416 -58.33 -3.13 13.33
N GLN A 417 -57.53 -3.62 14.27
CA GLN A 417 -57.34 -5.05 14.57
C GLN A 417 -58.59 -5.67 15.24
N PRO A 418 -58.93 -6.95 14.96
CA PRO A 418 -59.94 -7.68 15.72
C PRO A 418 -59.38 -8.34 17.02
N PRO A 419 -60.23 -8.68 18.01
CA PRO A 419 -59.84 -9.13 19.35
C PRO A 419 -59.45 -10.63 19.41
N PRO A 420 -58.94 -11.11 20.57
CA PRO A 420 -58.17 -12.35 20.70
C PRO A 420 -59.03 -13.60 20.96
N GLU A 421 -58.57 -14.77 20.49
CA GLU A 421 -59.02 -16.08 20.98
C GLU A 421 -57.82 -16.99 21.27
N GLU A 422 -57.93 -17.71 22.39
CA GLU A 422 -56.92 -18.57 23.00
C GLU A 422 -56.93 -20.01 22.45
N SER A 423 -55.73 -20.59 22.45
CA SER A 423 -55.38 -21.97 22.84
C SER A 423 -55.36 -23.12 21.82
N ALA A 424 -54.31 -23.93 22.02
CA ALA A 424 -54.14 -25.36 21.72
C ALA A 424 -53.61 -25.80 20.34
N SER A 425 -52.27 -25.93 20.31
CA SER A 425 -51.49 -27.18 20.17
C SER A 425 -51.58 -28.08 18.91
N GLU A 426 -50.38 -28.62 18.62
CA GLU A 426 -50.04 -29.88 17.94
C GLU A 426 -49.56 -29.82 16.49
N ALA A 427 -48.71 -30.81 16.20
CA ALA A 427 -47.62 -30.84 15.25
C ALA A 427 -47.88 -31.83 14.10
N GLU A 428 -46.96 -31.79 13.14
CA GLU A 428 -46.50 -32.88 12.26
C GLU A 428 -47.16 -33.15 10.89
N GLU A 429 -46.24 -33.46 9.95
CA GLU A 429 -46.31 -34.15 8.63
C GLU A 429 -46.99 -33.44 7.45
N MET A 430 -46.26 -33.09 6.36
CA MET A 430 -45.63 -33.87 5.26
C MET A 430 -46.60 -34.42 4.20
N GLU A 431 -46.11 -34.36 2.94
CA GLU A 431 -46.64 -34.89 1.66
C GLU A 431 -47.71 -34.06 0.93
N ASP A 432 -47.89 -34.11 -0.40
CA ASP A 432 -47.02 -34.16 -1.59
C ASP A 432 -48.00 -34.02 -2.80
N LEU A 433 -47.55 -33.39 -3.89
CA LEU A 433 -47.98 -33.54 -5.30
C LEU A 433 -49.41 -33.16 -5.79
N ASN A 434 -49.46 -32.25 -6.78
CA ASN A 434 -49.89 -32.48 -8.19
C ASN A 434 -50.09 -31.12 -8.90
N ILE A 435 -49.19 -30.71 -9.80
CA ILE A 435 -49.19 -30.95 -11.27
C ILE A 435 -50.51 -30.55 -11.95
N ALA A 436 -50.45 -29.41 -12.65
CA ALA A 436 -51.06 -29.25 -13.96
C ALA A 436 -50.19 -28.30 -14.78
N ASP A 437 -49.63 -28.83 -15.86
CA ASP A 437 -48.84 -28.16 -16.88
C ASP A 437 -49.68 -27.11 -17.63
N ASP A 438 -49.08 -25.97 -17.96
CA ASP A 438 -49.37 -25.30 -19.23
C ASP A 438 -48.10 -24.62 -19.76
N ASP A 439 -47.85 -24.92 -21.03
CA ASP A 439 -46.64 -24.74 -21.81
C ASP A 439 -46.63 -23.36 -22.48
N GLY A 440 -45.46 -22.75 -22.56
CA GLY A 440 -45.32 -21.38 -23.06
C GLY A 440 -43.88 -20.98 -23.25
N GLY A 441 -43.17 -21.68 -24.13
CA GLY A 441 -41.89 -21.22 -24.67
C GLY A 441 -42.05 -19.87 -25.38
N GLN A 442 -41.21 -18.90 -25.03
CA GLN A 442 -40.92 -17.76 -25.88
C GLN A 442 -39.41 -17.60 -26.03
N GLU A 443 -39.04 -17.61 -27.31
CA GLU A 443 -37.73 -17.38 -27.88
C GLU A 443 -37.20 -15.98 -27.55
N GLU A 444 -35.90 -15.96 -27.31
CA GLU A 444 -34.91 -14.91 -27.51
C GLU A 444 -35.35 -13.72 -28.40
N LEU A 445 -35.48 -12.54 -27.79
CA LEU A 445 -35.38 -11.24 -28.46
C LEU A 445 -34.44 -10.34 -27.65
N THR A 446 -33.28 -10.05 -28.24
CA THR A 446 -32.30 -9.08 -27.76
C THR A 446 -32.89 -7.67 -27.75
N PRO A 447 -32.77 -6.86 -26.67
CA PRO A 447 -33.11 -5.45 -26.74
C PRO A 447 -31.93 -4.64 -27.26
N GLU A 448 -32.24 -3.85 -28.28
CA GLU A 448 -31.38 -2.86 -28.91
C GLU A 448 -30.91 -1.76 -27.93
N ASP A 449 -29.78 -1.17 -28.33
CA ASP A 449 -29.13 0.03 -27.81
C ASP A 449 -30.12 1.09 -27.31
N SER A 450 -30.16 1.31 -25.99
CA SER A 450 -30.63 2.57 -25.42
C SER A 450 -29.42 3.30 -24.85
N SER A 451 -28.88 4.19 -25.65
CA SER A 451 -27.91 5.19 -25.22
C SER A 451 -28.56 6.09 -24.18
N THR A 452 -28.33 5.78 -22.91
CA THR A 452 -28.59 6.69 -21.78
C THR A 452 -27.66 7.89 -21.95
N GLU A 453 -28.13 8.95 -22.60
CA GLU A 453 -27.45 10.25 -22.59
C GLU A 453 -27.36 10.71 -21.13
N VAL A 454 -26.13 10.73 -20.60
CA VAL A 454 -25.84 11.31 -19.30
C VAL A 454 -26.16 12.80 -19.38
N PRO A 455 -27.05 13.35 -18.53
CA PRO A 455 -27.39 14.77 -18.59
C PRO A 455 -26.13 15.63 -18.45
N GLU A 456 -25.94 16.58 -19.37
CA GLU A 456 -24.82 17.53 -19.25
C GLU A 456 -24.89 18.29 -17.91
N PRO A 457 -23.75 18.50 -17.24
CA PRO A 457 -23.74 19.22 -15.97
C PRO A 457 -24.21 20.67 -16.18
N SER A 458 -24.93 21.21 -15.19
CA SER A 458 -25.39 22.61 -15.23
C SER A 458 -24.27 23.63 -15.09
N PHE A 459 -23.09 23.18 -14.69
CA PHE A 459 -21.87 23.95 -14.55
C PHE A 459 -20.66 23.04 -14.80
N ASP A 460 -19.65 23.51 -15.51
CA ASP A 460 -18.40 22.77 -15.74
C ASP A 460 -17.23 23.69 -16.11
N VAL A 461 -16.00 23.17 -16.04
CA VAL A 461 -14.78 23.84 -16.52
C VAL A 461 -14.53 23.40 -17.96
N VAL A 462 -14.57 24.35 -18.89
CA VAL A 462 -14.37 24.09 -20.33
C VAL A 462 -12.96 24.43 -20.82
N VAL A 463 -12.21 25.23 -20.03
CA VAL A 463 -10.84 25.63 -20.35
C VAL A 463 -9.96 25.47 -19.10
N TYR A 464 -8.86 24.74 -19.25
CA TYR A 464 -7.79 24.56 -18.27
C TYR A 464 -6.43 25.10 -18.77
N SER A 465 -6.38 25.61 -19.99
CA SER A 465 -5.12 26.02 -20.61
C SER A 465 -5.32 27.08 -21.68
N VAL A 466 -4.26 27.83 -21.96
CA VAL A 466 -4.24 28.83 -23.04
C VAL A 466 -4.47 28.18 -24.41
N ALA A 467 -4.09 26.92 -24.61
CA ALA A 467 -4.38 26.19 -25.85
C ALA A 467 -5.88 25.98 -26.03
N GLN A 468 -6.55 25.43 -25.01
CA GLN A 468 -8.00 25.25 -25.01
C GLN A 468 -8.75 26.58 -25.12
N LEU A 469 -8.22 27.66 -24.53
CA LEU A 469 -8.81 28.99 -24.71
C LEU A 469 -8.81 29.42 -26.17
N ARG A 470 -7.70 29.21 -26.90
CA ARG A 470 -7.62 29.54 -28.32
C ARG A 470 -8.59 28.70 -29.15
N ASP A 471 -8.70 27.42 -28.82
CA ASP A 471 -9.63 26.51 -29.48
C ASP A 471 -11.09 26.92 -29.25
N LEU A 472 -11.42 27.32 -28.02
CA LEU A 472 -12.74 27.86 -27.66
C LEU A 472 -13.02 29.17 -28.42
N ILE A 473 -12.08 30.12 -28.47
CA ILE A 473 -12.26 31.36 -29.24
C ILE A 473 -12.48 31.04 -30.73
N ALA A 474 -11.72 30.10 -31.29
CA ALA A 474 -11.85 29.70 -32.69
C ALA A 474 -13.20 29.00 -33.00
N SER A 475 -13.82 28.35 -32.03
CA SER A 475 -15.14 27.71 -32.22
C SER A 475 -16.26 28.75 -32.37
N PHE A 476 -16.15 29.89 -31.70
CA PHE A 476 -17.08 31.01 -31.86
C PHE A 476 -16.90 31.70 -33.22
N SER A 477 -15.67 31.87 -33.72
CA SER A 477 -15.42 32.56 -35.00
C SER A 477 -15.83 31.77 -36.25
N LYS A 478 -16.03 30.45 -36.17
CA LYS A 478 -16.38 29.61 -37.33
C LYS A 478 -17.87 29.61 -37.68
N LYS A 479 -18.75 30.10 -36.80
CA LYS A 479 -20.21 30.02 -36.99
C LYS A 479 -20.84 31.27 -37.63
N ASP A 480 -20.07 32.34 -37.87
CA ASP A 480 -20.57 33.58 -38.49
C ASP A 480 -20.54 33.56 -40.04
N GLU A 481 -20.14 32.45 -40.67
CA GLU A 481 -20.03 32.32 -42.14
C GLU A 481 -21.11 31.47 -42.83
N ASP A 482 -22.09 30.90 -42.11
CA ASP A 482 -23.19 30.09 -42.69
C ASP A 482 -24.57 30.77 -42.69
#